data_AF-A0A6B3HIS0-F1
#
_entry.id   AF-A0A6B3HIS0-F1
#
_cell.length_a   1.000
_cell.length_b   1.000
_cell.length_c   1.000
_cell.angle_alpha   90.00
_cell.angle_beta   90.00
_cell.angle_gamma   90.00
#
_symmetry.space_group_name_H-M   'P 1'
#
loop_
_entity.id
_entity.type
_entity.pdbx_description
1 polymer ?
#
loop_
_entity_poly.entity_id
_entity_poly.type
_entity_poly.pdbx_seq_one_letter_code
_entity_poly.pdbx_strand_id
1 'polypeptide(L)' 'YPTTEQLAARHLARCGQPLTPGELRDSLIRRGHTVFAAQLKRDMAAHAAFLRAPGDLWTIGRPAAGTTSRKA' A
#
# COMPACT_ATOMS: atom_id res chain seq x y z
N TYR A 1 -5.78 16.29 7.12
CA TYR A 1 -6.01 15.36 5.99
C TYR A 1 -4.93 14.30 6.01
N PRO A 2 -5.26 12.99 5.91
CA PRO A 2 -4.24 11.94 5.86
C PRO A 2 -3.36 12.12 4.62
N THR A 3 -2.06 11.84 4.74
CA THR A 3 -1.13 11.90 3.60
C THR A 3 -1.40 10.75 2.63
N THR A 4 -0.94 10.91 1.38
CA THR A 4 -1.02 9.88 0.33
C THR A 4 -0.38 8.56 0.79
N GLU A 5 0.74 8.63 1.51
CA GLU A 5 1.43 7.48 2.13
C GLU A 5 0.55 6.79 3.18
N GLN A 6 -0.08 7.54 4.08
CA GLN A 6 -0.97 6.98 5.10
C GLN A 6 -2.18 6.30 4.46
N LEU A 7 -2.73 6.86 3.39
CA LEU A 7 -3.80 6.25 2.63
C LEU A 7 -3.36 4.96 1.94
N ALA A 8 -2.18 4.98 1.29
CA ALA A 8 -1.56 3.83 0.65
C ALA A 8 -1.31 2.70 1.65
N ALA A 9 -0.65 3.01 2.77
CA ALA A 9 -0.36 2.07 3.84
C ALA A 9 -1.65 1.50 4.44
N ARG A 10 -2.62 2.34 4.76
CA ARG A 10 -3.90 1.85 5.30
C ARG A 10 -4.66 0.99 4.30
N HIS A 11 -4.47 1.19 3.00
CA HIS A 11 -5.09 0.36 1.97
C HIS A 11 -4.39 -0.98 1.80
N LEU A 12 -3.08 -0.99 1.62
CA LEU A 12 -2.27 -2.19 1.49
C LEU A 12 -2.36 -3.09 2.73
N ALA A 13 -2.36 -2.52 3.94
CA ALA A 13 -2.54 -3.26 5.18
C ALA A 13 -3.90 -3.97 5.26
N ARG A 14 -4.95 -3.41 4.65
CA ARG A 14 -6.30 -3.98 4.65
C ARG A 14 -6.49 -5.04 3.56
N CYS A 15 -5.94 -4.79 2.37
CA CYS A 15 -6.02 -5.75 1.27
C CYS A 15 -5.15 -6.98 1.54
N GLY A 16 -4.03 -6.81 2.24
CA GLY A 16 -3.13 -7.90 2.59
C GLY A 16 -2.45 -8.55 1.37
N GLN A 17 -2.60 -7.97 0.18
CA GLN A 17 -1.99 -8.43 -1.06
C GLN A 17 -1.20 -7.29 -1.71
N PRO A 18 -0.11 -7.62 -2.44
CA PRO A 18 0.62 -6.63 -3.22
C PRO A 18 -0.27 -6.05 -4.33
N LEU A 19 -0.24 -4.73 -4.51
CA LEU A 19 -1.02 -4.02 -5.54
C LEU A 19 -0.10 -3.13 -6.38
N THR A 20 -0.45 -2.94 -7.65
CA THR A 20 0.20 -1.94 -8.49
C THR A 20 -0.23 -0.52 -8.06
N PRO A 21 0.57 0.53 -8.37
CA PRO A 21 0.18 1.91 -8.11
C PRO A 21 -1.13 2.31 -8.81
N GLY A 22 -1.45 1.67 -9.95
CA GLY A 22 -2.72 1.87 -10.67
C GLY A 22 -3.92 1.32 -9.90
N GLU A 23 -3.84 0.07 -9.44
CA GLU A 23 -4.91 -0.55 -8.64
C GLU A 23 -5.11 0.16 -7.30
N LEU A 24 -4.02 0.61 -6.69
CA LEU A 24 -4.04 1.38 -5.46
C LEU A 24 -4.73 2.74 -5.69
N ARG A 25 -4.37 3.44 -6.77
CA ARG A 25 -5.03 4.68 -7.19
C ARG A 25 -6.53 4.46 -7.39
N ASP A 26 -6.91 3.47 -8.18
CA ASP A 26 -8.32 3.23 -8.52
C ASP A 26 -9.14 2.89 -7.28
N SER A 27 -8.55 2.14 -6.35
CA SER A 27 -9.19 1.82 -5.07
C SER A 27 -9.32 3.01 -4.13
N LEU A 28 -8.38 3.97 -4.18
CA LEU A 28 -8.44 5.21 -3.42
C LEU A 28 -9.44 6.21 -4.04
N ILE A 29 -9.49 6.29 -5.36
CA ILE A 29 -10.50 7.08 -6.10
C ILE A 29 -11.91 6.58 -5.78
N ARG A 30 -12.14 5.25 -5.78
CA ARG A 30 -13.43 4.65 -5.37
C ARG A 30 -13.85 5.02 -3.94
N ARG A 31 -12.91 5.42 -3.08
CA ARG A 31 -13.16 5.86 -1.70
C ARG A 31 -13.27 7.39 -1.56
N GLY A 32 -13.25 8.13 -2.67
CA GLY A 32 -13.35 9.58 -2.69
C GLY A 32 -12.02 10.32 -2.48
N HIS A 33 -10.87 9.66 -2.66
CA HIS A 33 -9.57 10.31 -2.56
C HIS A 33 -9.01 10.66 -3.95
N THR A 34 -8.61 11.92 -4.13
CA THR A 34 -7.90 12.38 -5.35
C THR A 34 -6.40 12.12 -5.19
N VAL A 35 -5.91 11.07 -5.84
CA VAL A 35 -4.49 10.67 -5.81
C VAL A 35 -4.02 10.28 -7.21
N PHE A 36 -2.72 10.42 -7.48
CA PHE A 36 -2.10 10.02 -8.75
C PHE A 36 -1.19 8.82 -8.56
N ALA A 37 -1.22 7.87 -9.51
CA ALA A 37 -0.37 6.68 -9.46
C ALA A 37 1.13 7.04 -9.44
N ALA A 38 1.54 8.05 -10.20
CA ALA A 38 2.93 8.52 -10.21
C ALA A 38 3.33 9.16 -8.87
N GLN A 39 2.42 9.90 -8.22
CA GLN A 39 2.65 10.47 -6.89
C GLN A 39 2.77 9.36 -5.84
N LEU A 40 1.83 8.42 -5.83
CA LEU A 40 1.87 7.22 -4.97
C LEU A 40 3.20 6.48 -5.11
N LYS A 41 3.66 6.26 -6.35
CA LYS A 41 4.92 5.58 -6.60
C LYS A 41 6.13 6.32 -6.04
N ARG A 42 6.19 7.65 -6.17
CA ARG A 42 7.28 8.46 -5.60
C ARG A 42 7.26 8.41 -4.07
N ASP A 43 6.10 8.61 -3.48
CA ASP A 43 5.90 8.63 -2.03
C ASP A 43 6.25 7.27 -1.41
N MET A 44 5.75 6.17 -2.00
CA MET A 44 6.08 4.82 -1.54
C MET A 44 7.55 4.48 -1.75
N ALA A 45 8.17 4.92 -2.85
CA ALA A 45 9.60 4.70 -3.09
C ALA A 45 10.50 5.47 -2.12
N ALA A 46 10.06 6.63 -1.64
CA ALA A 46 10.78 7.43 -0.66
C ALA A 46 10.68 6.86 0.77
N HIS A 47 9.74 5.94 1.02
CA HIS A 47 9.36 5.54 2.37
C HIS A 47 9.67 4.04 2.63
N ALA A 48 10.59 3.78 3.57
CA ALA A 48 11.16 2.44 3.84
C ALA A 48 10.15 1.35 4.26
N ALA A 49 8.95 1.74 4.72
CA ALA A 49 7.89 0.80 5.06
C ALA A 49 7.27 0.09 3.83
N PHE A 50 7.42 0.63 2.63
CA PHE A 50 6.89 0.02 1.42
C PHE A 50 7.94 -0.85 0.75
N LEU A 51 7.54 -2.06 0.37
CA LEU A 51 8.38 -2.99 -0.35
C LEU A 51 7.87 -3.12 -1.78
N ARG A 52 8.79 -3.00 -2.73
CA ARG A 52 8.54 -3.20 -4.16
C ARG A 52 8.88 -4.64 -4.53
N ALA A 53 7.88 -5.39 -4.96
CA ALA A 53 8.02 -6.71 -5.54
C ALA A 53 8.17 -6.64 -7.08
N PRO A 54 8.65 -7.72 -7.74
CA PRO A 54 8.68 -7.81 -9.18
C PRO A 54 7.30 -7.53 -9.81
N GLY A 55 7.29 -6.88 -10.97
CA GLY A 55 6.04 -6.46 -11.63
C GLY A 55 5.47 -5.12 -11.15
N ASP A 56 6.28 -4.29 -10.48
CA ASP A 56 5.86 -2.99 -9.93
C ASP A 56 4.74 -3.11 -8.88
N LEU A 57 4.70 -4.26 -8.20
CA LEU A 57 3.77 -4.52 -7.11
C LEU A 57 4.32 -3.93 -5.82
N TRP A 58 3.45 -3.28 -5.05
CA TRP A 58 3.79 -2.64 -3.79
C TRP A 58 3.05 -3.31 -2.65
N THR A 59 3.77 -3.56 -1.56
CA THR A 59 3.21 -4.07 -0.31
C THR A 59 3.79 -3.27 0.85
N ILE A 60 3.18 -3.38 2.02
CA ILE A 60 3.82 -2.91 3.24
C ILE A 60 4.71 -4.02 3.75
N GLY A 61 6.00 -3.71 3.93
CA GLY A 61 6.86 -4.53 4.75
C GLY A 61 6.27 -4.55 6.14
N ARG A 62 5.60 -5.65 6.50
CA ARG A 62 5.25 -5.91 7.89
C ARG A 62 6.52 -5.67 8.71
N PRO A 63 6.52 -4.85 9.79
CA PRO A 63 7.41 -5.21 10.89
C PRO A 63 7.02 -6.65 11.24
N ALA A 64 7.99 -7.54 11.39
CA ALA A 64 7.75 -8.94 11.71
C ALA A 64 6.91 -9.03 13.00
N ALA A 65 5.60 -8.99 12.87
CA ALA A 65 4.67 -9.42 13.90
C ALA A 65 4.68 -10.95 13.81
N GLY A 66 5.64 -11.55 14.47
CA GLY A 66 5.42 -12.88 15.02
C GLY A 66 4.11 -12.85 15.81
N THR A 67 3.32 -13.92 15.66
CA THR A 67 2.02 -14.16 16.31
C THR A 67 0.88 -13.39 15.63
N THR A 68 -0.07 -14.00 14.93
CA THR A 68 -0.81 -15.22 15.25
C THR A 68 -1.00 -16.13 14.05
N SER A 69 -0.54 -17.37 14.21
CA SER A 69 -1.21 -18.54 13.64
C SER A 69 -2.71 -18.45 13.90
N ARG A 70 -3.54 -18.58 12.86
CA ARG A 70 -4.85 -19.21 13.02
C ARG A 70 -4.89 -20.43 12.12
N LYS A 71 -4.40 -21.53 12.66
CA LYS A 71 -5.03 -22.84 12.48
C LYS A 71 -6.25 -22.89 13.41
N ALA A 72 -7.41 -23.17 12.85
CA ALA A 72 -8.43 -24.04 13.41
C ALA A 72 -9.30 -24.48 12.23
#